data_AF-B8DLF7-F1
#
_entry.id   AF-B8DLF7-F1
#
_cell.length_a   1.000
_cell.length_b   1.000
_cell.length_c   1.000
_cell.angle_alpha   90.00
_cell.angle_beta   90.00
_cell.angle_gamma   90.00
#
_symmetry.space_group_name_H-M   'P 1'
#
loop_
_entity.id
_entity.type
_entity.pdbx_description
1 polymer ?
#
loop_
_entity_poly.entity_id
_entity_poly.type
_entity_poly.pdbx_seq_one_letter_code
_entity_poly.pdbx_strand_id
1 'polypeptide(L)'
;MAEHRKKCASVCVKNGAIGSGTVEFFPAAQWGGPQGLYRLRMGRKWLDAPHGLHGTGRFLTVAEIAALLAYHIFGVDLREVAPAPRPDHLPRKRLVAVRTGGTDEYPLHDVTRIASEAPVLGADGRWYVAVHLYGRGTVLVPAEECHPR
;
A
#
# COMPACT_ATOMS: atom_id res chain seq x y z
N MET A 1 -34.46 -11.71 -10.41
CA MET A 1 -33.63 -12.39 -11.44
C MET A 1 -32.31 -12.79 -10.81
N ALA A 2 -31.87 -14.03 -10.99
CA ALA A 2 -30.58 -14.49 -10.48
C ALA A 2 -29.44 -13.81 -11.28
N GLU A 3 -28.42 -13.32 -10.59
CA GLU A 3 -27.25 -12.72 -11.23
C GLU A 3 -26.43 -13.83 -11.91
N HIS A 4 -26.35 -13.82 -13.25
CA HIS A 4 -25.58 -14.79 -14.03
C HIS A 4 -24.08 -14.43 -14.14
N ARG A 5 -23.70 -13.22 -13.74
CA ARG A 5 -22.31 -12.74 -13.83
C ARG A 5 -21.42 -13.43 -12.80
N LYS A 6 -20.23 -13.81 -13.23
CA LYS A 6 -19.25 -14.53 -12.41
C LYS A 6 -18.46 -13.54 -11.57
N LYS A 7 -18.53 -13.67 -10.24
CA LYS A 7 -17.58 -12.98 -9.34
C LYS A 7 -16.18 -13.53 -9.54
N CYS A 8 -15.17 -12.66 -9.51
CA CYS A 8 -13.77 -13.10 -9.57
C CYS A 8 -13.18 -13.34 -8.18
N ALA A 9 -13.64 -12.59 -7.17
CA ALA A 9 -13.19 -12.74 -5.79
C ALA A 9 -14.26 -12.21 -4.81
N SER A 10 -14.07 -12.49 -3.52
CA SER A 10 -14.81 -11.84 -2.44
C SER A 10 -13.99 -11.77 -1.16
N VAL A 11 -14.15 -10.71 -0.38
CA VAL A 11 -13.53 -10.50 0.93
C VAL A 11 -14.64 -10.30 1.97
N CYS A 12 -14.53 -10.96 3.11
CA CYS A 12 -15.40 -10.71 4.26
C CYS A 12 -14.67 -9.83 5.26
N VAL A 13 -15.20 -8.64 5.50
CA VAL A 13 -14.69 -7.69 6.49
C VAL A 13 -15.51 -7.83 7.76
N LYS A 14 -14.83 -8.02 8.90
CA LYS A 14 -15.44 -7.92 10.22
C LYS A 14 -14.83 -6.73 10.94
N ASN A 15 -15.64 -5.74 11.26
CA ASN A 15 -15.26 -4.56 12.01
C ASN A 15 -16.05 -4.56 13.32
N GLY A 16 -15.39 -4.43 14.47
CA GLY A 16 -16.05 -4.47 15.78
C GLY A 16 -17.12 -3.40 15.98
N ALA A 17 -17.02 -2.26 15.28
CA ALA A 17 -17.99 -1.16 15.36
C ALA A 17 -19.12 -1.26 14.33
N ILE A 18 -18.85 -1.84 13.14
CA ILE A 18 -19.77 -1.82 11.98
C ILE A 18 -20.39 -3.22 11.71
N GLY A 19 -19.86 -4.27 12.32
CA GLY A 19 -20.28 -5.66 12.11
C GLY A 19 -19.55 -6.35 10.95
N SER A 20 -20.15 -7.41 10.39
CA SER A 20 -19.58 -8.16 9.27
C SER A 20 -20.23 -7.81 7.93
N GLY A 21 -19.42 -7.55 6.91
CA GLY A 21 -19.87 -7.30 5.53
C GLY A 21 -19.03 -8.07 4.52
N THR A 22 -19.68 -8.64 3.51
CA THR A 22 -18.98 -9.24 2.37
C THR A 22 -18.92 -8.25 1.21
N VAL A 23 -17.71 -8.02 0.71
CA VAL A 23 -17.42 -7.30 -0.53
C VAL A 23 -17.13 -8.32 -1.62
N GLU A 24 -17.87 -8.25 -2.72
CA GLU A 24 -17.75 -9.13 -3.87
C GLU A 24 -17.26 -8.33 -5.07
N PHE A 25 -16.29 -8.89 -5.79
CA PHE A 25 -15.63 -8.24 -6.92
C PHE A 25 -16.02 -8.92 -8.22
N PHE A 26 -16.38 -8.13 -9.21
CA PHE A 26 -16.73 -8.60 -10.53
C PHE A 26 -15.95 -7.80 -11.59
N PRO A 27 -15.32 -8.44 -12.58
CA PRO A 27 -14.69 -7.73 -13.69
C PRO A 27 -15.68 -6.82 -14.42
N ALA A 28 -15.31 -5.56 -14.62
CA ALA A 28 -16.16 -4.55 -15.28
C ALA A 28 -16.56 -4.95 -16.72
N ALA A 29 -15.72 -5.73 -17.40
CA ALA A 29 -15.98 -6.26 -18.73
C ALA A 29 -17.32 -7.02 -18.86
N GLN A 30 -17.85 -7.59 -17.77
CA GLN A 30 -19.16 -8.26 -17.77
C GLN A 30 -20.36 -7.30 -17.87
N TRP A 31 -20.09 -6.00 -17.86
CA TRP A 31 -21.05 -4.92 -18.11
C TRP A 31 -20.62 -4.04 -19.30
N GLY A 32 -19.70 -4.52 -20.14
CA GLY A 32 -19.10 -3.70 -21.21
C GLY A 32 -18.21 -2.57 -20.68
N GLY A 33 -17.82 -2.63 -19.41
CA GLY A 33 -16.91 -1.66 -18.79
C GLY A 33 -15.44 -1.91 -19.16
N PRO A 34 -14.54 -0.98 -18.78
CA PRO A 34 -13.12 -1.06 -19.13
C PRO A 34 -12.42 -2.30 -18.55
N GLN A 35 -11.42 -2.82 -19.26
CA GLN A 35 -10.56 -3.88 -18.73
C GLN A 35 -9.74 -3.38 -17.53
N GLY A 36 -9.44 -4.28 -16.59
CA GLY A 36 -8.68 -3.96 -15.38
C GLY A 36 -9.47 -3.22 -14.29
N LEU A 37 -10.74 -2.86 -14.55
CA LEU A 37 -11.63 -2.31 -13.54
C LEU A 37 -12.63 -3.34 -13.03
N TYR A 38 -13.26 -3.02 -11.89
CA TYR A 38 -14.17 -3.91 -11.19
C TYR A 38 -15.44 -3.20 -10.76
N ARG A 39 -16.57 -3.91 -10.84
CA ARG A 39 -17.81 -3.53 -10.18
C ARG A 39 -17.91 -4.26 -8.85
N LEU A 40 -18.25 -3.55 -7.78
CA LEU A 40 -18.29 -4.09 -6.43
C LEU A 40 -19.71 -4.18 -5.89
N ARG A 41 -19.98 -5.28 -5.19
CA ARG A 41 -21.22 -5.48 -4.44
C ARG A 41 -20.90 -5.68 -2.96
N MET A 42 -21.60 -4.95 -2.09
CA MET A 42 -21.40 -4.99 -0.65
C MET A 42 -22.71 -5.24 0.05
N GLY A 43 -22.76 -6.29 0.88
CA GLY A 43 -24.00 -6.64 1.58
C GLY A 43 -25.18 -6.84 0.61
N ARG A 44 -24.90 -7.40 -0.58
CA ARG A 44 -25.85 -7.60 -1.70
C ARG A 44 -26.31 -6.32 -2.42
N LYS A 45 -25.75 -5.15 -2.11
CA LYS A 45 -26.04 -3.87 -2.80
C LYS A 45 -24.88 -3.47 -3.71
N TRP A 46 -25.16 -3.06 -4.93
CA TRP A 46 -24.13 -2.52 -5.84
C TRP A 46 -23.66 -1.17 -5.35
N LEU A 47 -22.35 -0.92 -5.42
CA LEU A 47 -21.79 0.40 -5.23
C LEU A 47 -21.97 1.19 -6.53
N ASP A 48 -23.05 1.97 -6.61
CA ASP A 48 -23.32 2.83 -7.76
C ASP A 48 -22.89 4.28 -7.47
N ALA A 49 -22.70 5.09 -8.52
CA ALA A 49 -22.27 6.48 -8.37
C ALA A 49 -23.34 7.34 -7.66
N PRO A 50 -22.96 8.32 -6.82
CA PRO A 50 -23.92 9.27 -6.27
C PRO A 50 -24.47 10.13 -7.43
N HIS A 51 -25.79 10.16 -7.56
CA HIS A 51 -26.57 10.90 -8.57
C HIS A 51 -26.62 10.29 -9.98
N GLY A 52 -27.69 9.54 -10.23
CA GLY A 52 -28.56 9.89 -11.36
C GLY A 52 -28.52 9.00 -12.60
N LEU A 53 -27.60 8.04 -12.71
CA LEU A 53 -27.72 6.99 -13.74
C LEU A 53 -27.93 5.65 -13.05
N HIS A 54 -29.19 5.41 -12.65
CA HIS A 54 -29.65 4.07 -12.26
C HIS A 54 -29.18 3.07 -13.32
N GLY A 55 -28.23 2.19 -12.97
CA GLY A 55 -27.75 1.12 -13.84
C GLY A 55 -26.34 1.31 -14.43
N THR A 56 -25.75 2.50 -14.45
CA THR A 56 -24.34 2.65 -14.85
C THR A 56 -23.46 2.37 -13.65
N GLY A 57 -22.97 1.13 -13.56
CA GLY A 57 -22.14 0.69 -12.44
C GLY A 57 -20.90 1.55 -12.29
N ARG A 58 -20.59 1.96 -11.05
CA ARG A 58 -19.27 2.51 -10.73
C ARG A 58 -18.25 1.40 -10.95
N PHE A 59 -17.28 1.65 -11.82
CA PHE A 59 -16.13 0.77 -12.01
C PHE A 59 -14.95 1.33 -11.25
N LEU A 60 -14.29 0.47 -10.47
CA LEU A 60 -13.23 0.81 -9.55
C LEU A 60 -11.91 0.19 -10.01
N THR A 61 -10.85 0.97 -9.90
CA THR A 61 -9.47 0.49 -9.99
C THR A 61 -9.09 -0.31 -8.74
N VAL A 62 -8.00 -1.08 -8.81
CA VAL A 62 -7.45 -1.79 -7.65
C VAL A 62 -7.12 -0.83 -6.49
N ALA A 63 -6.61 0.36 -6.81
CA ALA A 63 -6.29 1.39 -5.81
C ALA A 63 -7.53 1.90 -5.07
N GLU A 64 -8.63 2.17 -5.80
CA GLU A 64 -9.88 2.60 -5.17
C GLU A 64 -10.52 1.47 -4.34
N ILE A 65 -10.38 0.22 -4.76
CA ILE A 65 -10.83 -0.95 -3.98
C ILE A 65 -10.04 -1.04 -2.68
N ALA A 66 -8.71 -0.90 -2.74
CA ALA A 66 -7.87 -0.92 -1.55
C ALA A 66 -8.26 0.18 -0.55
N ALA A 67 -8.48 1.41 -1.04
CA ALA A 67 -8.96 2.52 -0.22
C ALA A 67 -10.33 2.23 0.43
N LEU A 68 -11.27 1.67 -0.32
CA LEU A 68 -12.58 1.30 0.20
C LEU A 68 -12.51 0.21 1.27
N LEU A 69 -11.69 -0.82 1.04
CA LEU A 69 -11.49 -1.89 2.01
C LEU A 69 -10.83 -1.37 3.28
N ALA A 70 -9.79 -0.54 3.17
CA ALA A 70 -9.13 0.08 4.30
C ALA A 70 -10.10 0.95 5.13
N TYR A 71 -10.96 1.72 4.48
CA TYR A 71 -11.99 2.50 5.17
C TYR A 71 -12.96 1.59 5.94
N HIS A 72 -13.37 0.46 5.38
CA HIS A 72 -14.28 -0.46 6.08
C HIS A 72 -13.62 -1.28 7.19
N ILE A 73 -12.35 -1.63 7.04
CA ILE A 73 -11.62 -2.40 8.03
C ILE A 73 -11.19 -1.49 9.19
N PHE A 74 -10.61 -0.33 8.88
CA PHE A 74 -9.92 0.54 9.85
C PHE A 74 -10.60 1.88 10.10
N GLY A 75 -11.63 2.26 9.33
CA GLY A 75 -12.21 3.61 9.40
C GLY A 75 -11.31 4.69 8.79
N VAL A 76 -10.26 4.29 8.07
CA VAL A 76 -9.22 5.18 7.54
C VAL A 76 -9.41 5.38 6.04
N ASP A 77 -9.47 6.64 5.59
CA ASP A 77 -9.35 6.94 4.16
C ASP A 77 -7.88 6.95 3.77
N LEU A 78 -7.44 5.96 2.97
CA LEU A 78 -6.05 5.90 2.50
C LEU A 78 -5.62 7.14 1.70
N ARG A 79 -6.56 7.92 1.16
CA ARG A 79 -6.25 9.18 0.48
C ARG A 79 -5.84 10.29 1.46
N GLU A 80 -6.23 10.16 2.72
CA GLU A 80 -5.89 11.07 3.81
C GLU A 80 -4.66 10.59 4.60
N VAL A 81 -4.24 9.33 4.43
CA VAL A 81 -3.00 8.83 5.03
C VAL A 81 -1.82 9.42 4.28
N ALA A 82 -1.29 10.52 4.80
CA ALA A 82 -0.02 11.04 4.34
C ALA A 82 1.08 9.97 4.57
N PRO A 83 1.98 9.74 3.60
CA PRO A 83 3.15 8.92 3.85
C PRO A 83 3.96 9.52 5.00
N ALA A 84 4.75 8.68 5.69
CA ALA A 84 5.68 9.17 6.70
C ALA A 84 6.49 10.36 6.15
N PRO A 85 6.84 11.37 6.97
CA PRO A 85 7.64 12.49 6.49
C PRO A 85 8.98 11.99 5.98
N ARG A 86 9.44 12.57 4.86
CA ARG A 86 10.72 12.21 4.25
C ARG A 86 11.87 12.56 5.22
N PRO A 87 12.85 11.65 5.44
CA PRO A 87 13.97 11.94 6.33
C PRO A 87 15.00 12.83 5.63
N ASP A 88 14.88 14.15 5.79
CA ASP A 88 15.76 15.13 5.14
C ASP A 88 17.20 15.15 5.69
N HIS A 89 17.44 14.52 6.84
CA HIS A 89 18.75 14.43 7.48
C HIS A 89 19.70 13.40 6.84
N LEU A 90 19.26 12.71 5.78
CA LEU A 90 20.00 11.66 5.08
C LEU A 90 20.31 12.03 3.60
N PRO A 91 21.07 13.11 3.34
CA PRO A 91 21.45 13.48 1.97
C PRO A 91 22.51 12.53 1.40
N ARG A 92 22.67 12.56 0.07
CA ARG A 92 23.76 11.83 -0.61
C ARG A 92 25.13 12.14 -0.01
N LYS A 93 26.01 11.13 0.01
CA LYS A 93 27.38 11.14 0.57
C LYS A 93 27.46 11.32 2.09
N ARG A 94 26.34 11.49 2.80
CA ARG A 94 26.31 11.47 4.27
C ARG A 94 26.86 10.15 4.78
N LEU A 95 27.76 10.22 5.75
CA LEU A 95 28.32 9.07 6.43
C LEU A 95 27.31 8.53 7.44
N VAL A 96 27.03 7.24 7.38
CA VAL A 96 26.06 6.55 8.23
C VAL A 96 26.64 5.22 8.70
N ALA A 97 26.23 4.78 9.88
CA ALA A 97 26.37 3.40 10.32
C ALA A 97 25.09 2.63 9.99
N VAL A 98 25.25 1.47 9.37
CA VAL A 98 24.16 0.58 8.97
C VAL A 98 24.39 -0.79 9.61
N ARG A 99 23.35 -1.37 10.22
CA ARG A 99 23.42 -2.71 10.79
C ARG A 99 23.60 -3.74 9.67
N THR A 100 24.66 -4.55 9.74
CA THR A 100 24.98 -5.58 8.73
C THR A 100 24.80 -7.01 9.23
N GLY A 101 24.62 -7.18 10.55
CA GLY A 101 24.37 -8.44 11.23
C GLY A 101 24.58 -8.35 12.74
N GLY A 102 25.06 -9.43 13.35
CA GLY A 102 25.29 -9.54 14.79
C GLY A 102 24.04 -9.94 15.57
N THR A 103 24.19 -10.12 16.88
CA THR A 103 23.06 -10.31 17.81
C THR A 103 22.50 -8.96 18.24
N ASP A 104 21.35 -8.94 18.92
CA ASP A 104 20.83 -7.69 19.48
C ASP A 104 21.73 -7.12 20.59
N GLU A 105 22.44 -7.99 21.31
CA GLU A 105 23.42 -7.60 22.33
C GLU A 105 24.72 -7.06 21.71
N TYR A 106 25.15 -7.62 20.57
CA TYR A 106 26.38 -7.23 19.86
C TYR A 106 26.10 -6.99 18.38
N PRO A 107 25.48 -5.85 18.03
CA PRO A 107 25.12 -5.56 16.65
C PRO A 107 26.34 -5.13 15.83
N LEU A 108 26.54 -5.78 14.69
CA LEU A 108 27.59 -5.41 13.74
C LEU A 108 27.09 -4.30 12.83
N HIS A 109 27.93 -3.28 12.67
CA HIS A 109 27.64 -2.13 11.83
C HIS A 109 28.77 -1.87 10.85
N ASP A 110 28.41 -1.57 9.62
CA ASP A 110 29.33 -1.02 8.62
C ASP A 110 29.14 0.49 8.56
N VAL A 111 30.25 1.22 8.52
CA VAL A 111 30.24 2.66 8.24
C VAL A 111 30.36 2.85 6.74
N THR A 112 29.36 3.50 6.15
CA THR A 112 29.25 3.71 4.70
C THR A 112 28.67 5.09 4.37
N ARG A 113 28.59 5.41 3.08
CA ARG A 113 27.97 6.63 2.57
C ARG A 113 26.67 6.33 1.85
N ILE A 114 25.71 7.23 2.01
CA ILE A 114 24.47 7.22 1.23
C ILE A 114 24.79 7.48 -0.25
N ALA A 115 24.31 6.59 -1.10
CA ALA A 115 24.49 6.58 -2.55
C ALA A 115 23.33 7.27 -3.28
N SER A 116 22.10 7.18 -2.76
CA SER A 116 20.91 7.81 -3.36
C SER A 116 20.92 9.33 -3.16
N GLU A 117 20.39 10.06 -4.13
CA GLU A 117 20.18 11.52 -4.02
C GLU A 117 19.19 11.89 -2.90
N ALA A 118 18.24 11.00 -2.68
CA ALA A 118 17.07 11.19 -1.84
C ALA A 118 16.70 9.86 -1.17
N PRO A 119 16.13 9.88 0.04
CA PRO A 119 15.32 8.77 0.52
C PRO A 119 14.15 8.48 -0.45
N VAL A 120 13.86 7.20 -0.64
CA VAL A 120 12.79 6.69 -1.52
C VAL A 120 11.73 6.01 -0.66
N LEU A 121 10.46 6.33 -0.89
CA LEU A 121 9.35 5.69 -0.18
C LEU A 121 9.07 4.31 -0.79
N GLY A 122 9.13 3.27 0.03
CA GLY A 122 8.75 1.91 -0.32
C GLY A 122 7.23 1.73 -0.33
N ALA A 123 6.77 0.70 -1.03
CA ALA A 123 5.35 0.33 -1.08
C ALA A 123 4.79 -0.16 0.27
N ASP A 124 5.68 -0.50 1.20
CA ASP A 124 5.37 -0.85 2.60
C ASP A 124 5.24 0.39 3.52
N GLY A 125 5.37 1.60 2.96
CA GLY A 125 5.26 2.86 3.69
C GLY A 125 6.52 3.29 4.43
N ARG A 126 7.65 2.60 4.26
CA ARG A 126 8.94 2.95 4.88
C ARG A 126 9.82 3.75 3.93
N TRP A 127 10.66 4.63 4.48
CA TRP A 127 11.69 5.31 3.69
C TRP A 127 12.95 4.47 3.62
N TYR A 128 13.57 4.44 2.45
CA TYR A 128 14.80 3.72 2.17
C TYR A 128 15.87 4.66 1.63
N VAL A 129 17.13 4.38 1.93
CA VAL A 129 18.28 4.99 1.27
C VAL A 129 19.14 3.91 0.64
N ALA A 130 19.76 4.23 -0.49
CA ALA A 130 20.76 3.34 -1.07
C ALA A 130 22.09 3.58 -0.36
N VAL A 131 22.78 2.52 0.05
CA VAL A 131 24.13 2.59 0.65
C VAL A 131 25.07 1.58 -0.02
N HIS A 132 26.37 1.83 0.04
CA HIS A 132 27.38 0.91 -0.47
C HIS A 132 27.95 0.04 0.64
N LEU A 133 27.55 -1.22 0.74
CA LEU A 133 28.09 -2.14 1.73
C LEU A 133 29.21 -3.00 1.14
N TYR A 134 30.25 -3.24 1.93
CA TYR A 134 31.35 -4.10 1.50
C TYR A 134 30.85 -5.53 1.27
N GLY A 135 31.21 -6.13 0.14
CA GLY A 135 30.78 -7.48 -0.24
C GLY A 135 29.31 -7.64 -0.67
N ARG A 136 28.46 -6.60 -0.54
CA ARG A 136 27.05 -6.63 -0.99
C ARG A 136 26.73 -5.61 -2.09
N GLY A 137 27.63 -4.66 -2.35
CA GLY A 137 27.40 -3.62 -3.36
C GLY A 137 26.40 -2.58 -2.88
N THR A 138 25.58 -2.05 -3.80
CA THR A 138 24.54 -1.07 -3.47
C THR A 138 23.27 -1.76 -3.03
N VAL A 139 22.82 -1.49 -1.81
CA VAL A 139 21.58 -2.05 -1.25
C VAL A 139 20.67 -0.94 -0.72
N LEU A 140 19.36 -1.18 -0.77
CA LEU A 140 18.36 -0.33 -0.11
C LEU A 140 18.22 -0.76 1.35
N VAL A 141 18.35 0.20 2.25
CA VAL A 141 18.26 -0.01 3.69
C VAL A 141 17.21 0.94 4.25
N PRO A 142 16.37 0.50 5.21
CA PRO A 142 15.44 1.40 5.89
C PRO A 142 16.18 2.61 6.47
N ALA A 143 15.65 3.80 6.24
CA ALA A 143 16.24 5.05 6.70
C ALA A 143 16.39 5.10 8.24
N GLU A 144 15.48 4.44 8.96
CA GLU A 144 15.50 4.31 10.43
C GLU A 144 16.69 3.46 10.95
N GLU A 145 17.26 2.61 10.11
CA GLU A 145 18.44 1.79 10.43
C GLU A 145 19.76 2.47 10.02
N CYS A 146 19.69 3.70 9.49
CA CYS A 146 20.85 4.49 9.08
C CYS A 146 21.16 5.55 10.13
N HIS A 147 22.17 5.31 10.97
CA HIS A 147 22.54 6.23 12.04
C HIS A 147 23.64 7.20 11.57
N PRO A 148 23.41 8.53 11.60
CA PRO A 148 24.45 9.49 11.25
C PRO A 148 25.72 9.31 12.10
N ARG A 149 26.87 9.40 11.44
CA ARG A 149 28.18 9.44 12.10
C ARG A 149 28.77 10.86 12.10
#